data_AF-A0A972W1B3-F1
#
_entry.id   AF-A0A972W1B3-F1
#
_cell.length_a   1.000
_cell.length_b   1.000
_cell.length_c   1.000
_cell.angle_alpha   90.00
_cell.angle_beta   90.00
_cell.angle_gamma   90.00
#
_symmetry.space_group_name_H-M   'P 1'
#
loop_
_entity.id
_entity.type
_entity.pdbx_description
1 polymer ?
#
loop_
_entity_poly.entity_id
_entity_poly.type
_entity_poly.pdbx_seq_one_letter_code
_entity_poly.pdbx_strand_id
1 'polypeptide(L)'
;MLDATELYQLTPLLKGILWVEVIVYLGLGLFEVFDDFLVKPKSWMTISDRPNGYLVLVDKVGHKMHATVCFLLGFVALNGIIEGAVTRFELELCFVSVALLMMTIWMTMLPGRLGIFVVTLTKPEFWIQILMMAFFVDLIRPWIVLVCLGLNGWGVIVYFAQTRRHLFRRFEYSAVRDDLVEVGLEQSKIDSLDKMAGFKQL
;
A
#
# COMPACT_ATOMS: atom_id res chain seq x y z
N MET A 1 -9.41 22.06 -18.33
CA MET A 1 -8.36 21.06 -18.55
C MET A 1 -7.06 21.80 -18.81
N LEU A 2 -6.04 21.57 -17.99
CA LEU A 2 -4.66 22.01 -18.25
C LEU A 2 -4.09 21.39 -19.57
N ASP A 3 -2.86 21.68 -19.97
CA ASP A 3 -2.06 20.89 -20.93
C ASP A 3 -0.95 20.11 -20.21
N ALA A 4 -0.25 19.18 -20.88
CA ALA A 4 0.73 18.28 -20.25
C ALA A 4 1.91 19.00 -19.56
N THR A 5 2.26 20.20 -20.02
CA THR A 5 3.37 21.02 -19.50
C THR A 5 2.90 22.25 -18.73
N GLU A 6 1.60 22.43 -18.53
CA GLU A 6 1.09 23.57 -17.76
C GLU A 6 1.35 23.34 -16.26
N LEU A 7 1.97 24.35 -15.64
CA LEU A 7 2.30 24.36 -14.22
C LEU A 7 1.07 24.75 -13.41
N TYR A 8 0.64 23.85 -12.52
CA TYR A 8 -0.41 24.10 -11.56
C TYR A 8 0.19 24.55 -10.23
N GLN A 9 -0.12 25.77 -9.80
CA GLN A 9 0.35 26.26 -8.50
C GLN A 9 -0.25 25.45 -7.35
N LEU A 10 0.58 25.18 -6.34
CA LEU A 10 0.16 24.40 -5.19
C LEU A 10 -0.89 25.13 -4.36
N THR A 11 -2.11 24.59 -4.36
CA THR A 11 -3.10 24.93 -3.33
C THR A 11 -2.66 24.42 -1.96
N PRO A 12 -3.10 25.03 -0.84
CA PRO A 12 -2.77 24.55 0.50
C PRO A 12 -3.12 23.07 0.72
N LEU A 13 -4.26 22.63 0.17
CA LEU A 13 -4.71 21.24 0.27
C LEU A 13 -3.78 20.29 -0.50
N LEU A 14 -3.44 20.62 -1.75
CA LEU A 14 -2.54 19.79 -2.56
C LEU A 14 -1.15 19.72 -1.94
N LYS A 15 -0.63 20.85 -1.44
CA LYS A 15 0.63 20.90 -0.70
C LYS A 15 0.60 19.98 0.53
N GLY A 16 -0.52 19.93 1.25
CA GLY A 16 -0.71 19.02 2.37
C GLY A 16 -0.62 17.55 1.96
N ILE A 17 -1.32 17.17 0.87
CA ILE A 17 -1.27 15.81 0.32
C ILE A 17 0.16 15.42 -0.09
N LEU A 18 0.85 16.28 -0.84
CA LEU A 18 2.22 16.02 -1.26
C LEU A 18 3.18 15.88 -0.06
N TRP A 19 2.98 16.65 1.02
CA TRP A 19 3.78 16.48 2.24
C TRP A 19 3.57 15.12 2.90
N VAL A 20 2.33 14.61 2.90
CA VAL A 20 2.07 13.24 3.37
C VAL A 20 2.81 12.24 2.49
N GLU A 21 2.79 12.42 1.16
CA GLU A 21 3.52 11.55 0.25
C GLU A 21 5.03 11.58 0.48
N VAL A 22 5.61 12.76 0.73
CA VAL A 22 7.03 12.89 1.08
C VAL A 22 7.33 12.20 2.41
N ILE A 23 6.60 12.51 3.48
CA ILE A 23 6.92 11.98 4.81
C ILE A 23 6.74 10.46 4.85
N VAL A 24 5.64 9.97 4.27
CA VAL A 24 5.30 8.55 4.31
C VAL A 24 6.04 7.78 3.22
N TYR A 25 5.81 8.07 1.94
CA TYR A 25 6.34 7.24 0.86
C TYR A 25 7.81 7.47 0.58
N LEU A 26 8.31 8.72 0.60
CA LEU A 26 9.76 8.94 0.46
C LEU A 26 10.51 8.38 1.68
N GLY A 27 9.97 8.57 2.88
CA GLY A 27 10.52 8.02 4.12
C GLY A 27 10.60 6.49 4.09
N LEU A 28 9.49 5.82 3.75
CA LEU A 28 9.44 4.36 3.59
C LEU A 28 10.37 3.89 2.46
N GLY A 29 10.32 4.54 1.29
CA GLY A 29 11.16 4.18 0.15
C GLY A 29 12.66 4.27 0.47
N LEU A 30 13.09 5.33 1.15
CA LEU A 30 14.47 5.46 1.63
C LEU A 30 14.83 4.37 2.63
N PHE A 31 13.99 4.16 3.65
CA PHE A 31 14.25 3.13 4.66
C PHE A 31 14.37 1.74 4.03
N GLU A 32 13.36 1.33 3.27
CA GLU A 32 13.28 0.01 2.65
C GLU A 32 14.34 -0.22 1.57
N VAL A 33 14.90 0.83 0.95
CA VAL A 33 16.06 0.69 0.05
C VAL A 33 17.33 0.36 0.84
N PHE A 34 17.55 0.96 2.01
CA PHE A 34 18.81 0.84 2.77
C PHE A 34 18.76 -0.13 3.96
N ASP A 35 17.63 -0.78 4.22
CA ASP A 35 17.43 -1.67 5.38
C ASP A 35 18.14 -3.03 5.32
N ASP A 36 18.96 -3.29 4.28
CA ASP A 36 19.56 -4.61 3.99
C ASP A 36 20.38 -5.19 5.15
N PHE A 37 20.94 -4.33 5.99
CA PHE A 37 21.75 -4.71 7.16
C PHE A 37 20.96 -4.68 8.47
N LEU A 38 19.73 -4.18 8.47
CA LEU A 38 18.90 -3.97 9.65
C LEU A 38 17.81 -5.04 9.78
N VAL A 39 17.17 -5.39 8.66
CA VAL A 39 16.04 -6.33 8.66
C VAL A 39 16.54 -7.77 8.72
N LYS A 40 16.15 -8.47 9.77
CA LYS A 40 16.44 -9.90 9.94
C LYS A 40 15.43 -10.76 9.19
N PRO A 41 15.82 -11.94 8.68
CA PRO A 41 14.89 -12.90 8.12
C PRO A 41 13.76 -13.22 9.10
N LYS A 42 12.53 -13.33 8.58
CA LYS A 42 11.35 -13.71 9.38
C LYS A 42 11.49 -15.16 9.85
N SER A 43 10.91 -15.50 11.00
CA SER A 43 11.03 -16.84 11.61
C SER A 43 10.64 -17.97 10.66
N TRP A 44 9.56 -17.79 9.89
CA TRP A 44 9.07 -18.77 8.91
C TRP A 44 9.96 -18.95 7.66
N MET A 45 10.98 -18.12 7.46
CA MET A 45 11.94 -18.28 6.37
C MET A 45 13.14 -19.15 6.77
N THR A 46 13.15 -19.69 7.99
CA THR A 46 14.26 -20.52 8.49
C THR A 46 13.97 -22.00 8.29
N ILE A 47 14.96 -22.75 7.81
CA ILE A 47 14.90 -24.21 7.65
C ILE A 47 16.14 -24.79 8.31
N SER A 48 15.96 -25.69 9.28
CA SER A 48 17.06 -26.38 9.97
C SER A 48 18.12 -25.41 10.50
N ASP A 49 17.68 -24.38 11.23
CA ASP A 49 18.53 -23.38 11.90
C ASP A 49 19.37 -22.47 10.97
N ARG A 50 19.03 -22.44 9.67
CA ARG A 50 19.58 -21.47 8.70
C ARG A 50 18.48 -20.77 7.91
N PRO A 51 18.68 -19.51 7.47
CA PRO A 51 17.74 -18.85 6.56
C PRO A 51 17.68 -19.57 5.21
N ASN A 52 16.48 -19.78 4.69
CA ASN A 52 16.29 -20.24 3.31
C ASN A 52 16.61 -19.07 2.36
N GLY A 53 17.77 -19.14 1.72
CA GLY A 53 18.24 -18.09 0.82
C GLY A 53 17.29 -17.77 -0.34
N TYR A 54 16.55 -18.76 -0.87
CA TYR A 54 15.58 -18.52 -1.94
C TYR A 54 14.37 -17.72 -1.43
N LEU A 55 13.78 -18.13 -0.30
CA LEU A 55 12.63 -17.42 0.28
C LEU A 55 13.00 -16.00 0.70
N VAL A 56 14.18 -15.83 1.31
CA VAL A 56 14.71 -14.51 1.69
C VAL A 56 14.94 -13.63 0.47
N LEU A 57 15.48 -14.17 -0.63
CA LEU A 57 15.68 -13.40 -1.86
C LEU A 57 14.36 -12.99 -2.50
N VAL A 58 13.37 -13.88 -2.58
CA VAL A 58 12.05 -13.55 -3.17
C VAL A 58 11.32 -12.49 -2.34
N ASP A 59 11.31 -12.61 -1.01
CA ASP A 59 10.73 -11.60 -0.10
C ASP A 59 11.48 -10.25 -0.23
N LYS A 60 12.82 -10.28 -0.28
CA LYS A 60 13.64 -9.09 -0.46
C LYS A 60 13.37 -8.39 -1.79
N VAL A 61 13.26 -9.13 -2.90
CA VAL A 61 12.94 -8.53 -4.20
C VAL A 61 11.57 -7.85 -4.15
N GLY A 62 10.55 -8.49 -3.58
CA GLY A 62 9.23 -7.87 -3.42
C GLY A 62 9.28 -6.58 -2.59
N HIS A 63 10.00 -6.63 -1.47
CA HIS A 63 10.21 -5.49 -0.57
C HIS A 63 10.93 -4.32 -1.27
N LYS A 64 11.99 -4.59 -2.04
CA LYS A 64 12.74 -3.55 -2.77
C LYS A 64 11.96 -2.97 -3.97
N MET A 65 11.11 -3.77 -4.61
CA MET A 65 10.22 -3.27 -5.68
C MET A 65 9.19 -2.29 -5.12
N HIS A 66 8.60 -2.58 -3.95
CA HIS A 66 7.74 -1.64 -3.23
C HIS A 66 8.48 -0.36 -2.85
N ALA A 67 9.68 -0.49 -2.27
CA ALA A 67 10.52 0.64 -1.89
C ALA A 67 10.80 1.59 -3.08
N THR A 68 11.04 1.02 -4.27
CA THR A 68 11.30 1.79 -5.50
C THR A 68 10.08 2.61 -5.92
N VAL A 69 8.88 2.03 -5.87
CA VAL A 69 7.63 2.73 -6.20
C VAL A 69 7.37 3.86 -5.20
N CYS A 70 7.51 3.58 -3.90
CA CYS A 70 7.33 4.56 -2.83
C CYS A 70 8.35 5.72 -2.93
N PHE A 71 9.61 5.40 -3.25
CA PHE A 71 10.65 6.39 -3.45
C PHE A 71 10.33 7.31 -4.64
N LEU A 72 9.95 6.74 -5.79
CA LEU A 72 9.61 7.54 -6.98
C LEU A 72 8.41 8.46 -6.73
N LEU A 73 7.36 7.93 -6.10
CA LEU A 73 6.17 8.71 -5.72
C LEU A 73 6.54 9.87 -4.80
N GLY A 74 7.27 9.58 -3.72
CA GLY A 74 7.70 10.58 -2.75
C GLY A 74 8.68 11.62 -3.35
N PHE A 75 9.51 11.22 -4.31
CA PHE A 75 10.45 12.12 -4.98
C PHE A 75 9.72 13.12 -5.89
N VAL A 76 8.70 12.67 -6.63
CA VAL A 76 7.86 13.56 -7.46
C VAL A 76 7.08 14.54 -6.58
N ALA A 77 6.54 14.08 -5.46
CA ALA A 77 5.88 14.95 -4.48
C ALA A 77 6.84 16.00 -3.89
N LEU A 78 8.08 15.60 -3.57
CA LEU A 78 9.11 16.50 -3.07
C LEU A 78 9.46 17.57 -4.10
N ASN A 79 9.60 17.19 -5.37
CA ASN A 79 9.89 18.12 -6.45
C ASN A 79 8.79 19.20 -6.55
N GLY A 80 7.53 18.76 -6.58
CA GLY A 80 6.39 19.66 -6.61
C GLY A 80 6.36 20.67 -5.44
N ILE A 81 6.72 20.22 -4.23
CA ILE A 81 6.79 21.09 -3.05
C ILE A 81 7.92 22.12 -3.16
N ILE A 82 9.10 21.71 -3.65
CA ILE A 82 10.26 22.59 -3.80
C ILE A 82 10.01 23.65 -4.88
N GLU A 83 9.45 23.23 -6.02
CA GLU A 83 9.13 24.12 -7.14
C GLU A 83 7.91 25.03 -6.86
N GLY A 84 7.06 24.66 -5.90
CA GLY A 84 5.85 25.41 -5.58
C GLY A 84 4.71 25.22 -6.58
N ALA A 85 4.94 24.41 -7.61
CA ALA A 85 3.99 24.04 -8.64
C ALA A 85 4.21 22.58 -9.03
N VAL A 86 3.18 21.97 -9.61
CA VAL A 86 3.25 20.62 -10.17
C VAL A 86 2.75 20.66 -11.61
N THR A 87 3.42 19.93 -12.48
CA THR A 87 2.90 19.66 -13.82
C THR A 87 1.72 18.71 -13.74
N ARG A 88 0.86 18.73 -14.76
CA ARG A 88 -0.18 17.70 -14.88
C ARG A 88 0.40 16.29 -14.83
N PHE A 89 1.51 16.06 -15.53
CA PHE A 89 2.08 14.72 -15.63
C PHE A 89 2.47 14.18 -14.24
N GLU A 90 3.12 15.00 -13.42
CA GLU A 90 3.47 14.64 -12.04
C GLU A 90 2.21 14.34 -11.21
N LEU A 91 1.15 15.16 -11.35
CA LEU A 91 -0.11 14.91 -10.67
C LEU A 91 -0.76 13.60 -11.12
N GLU A 92 -0.85 13.35 -12.43
CA GLU A 92 -1.37 12.10 -12.98
C GLU A 92 -0.56 10.88 -12.51
N LEU A 93 0.76 11.02 -12.40
CA LEU A 93 1.63 9.98 -11.86
C LEU A 93 1.31 9.70 -10.38
N CYS A 94 1.08 10.72 -9.55
CA CYS A 94 0.63 10.53 -8.17
C CYS A 94 -0.71 9.77 -8.12
N PHE A 95 -1.70 10.17 -8.93
CA PHE A 95 -3.00 9.48 -8.99
C PHE A 95 -2.86 7.99 -9.35
N VAL A 96 -2.11 7.69 -10.42
CA VAL A 96 -1.93 6.31 -10.88
C VAL A 96 -1.13 5.49 -9.86
N SER A 97 -0.09 6.07 -9.26
CA SER A 97 0.73 5.37 -8.27
C SER A 97 -0.06 5.03 -7.02
N VAL A 98 -0.85 5.98 -6.49
CA VAL A 98 -1.74 5.73 -5.35
C VAL A 98 -2.81 4.69 -5.73
N ALA A 99 -3.38 4.75 -6.94
CA ALA A 99 -4.34 3.75 -7.40
C ALA A 99 -3.72 2.35 -7.54
N LEU A 100 -2.46 2.23 -7.94
CA LEU A 100 -1.72 0.96 -7.97
C LEU A 100 -1.49 0.40 -6.56
N LEU A 101 -1.06 1.25 -5.62
CA LEU A 101 -0.90 0.85 -4.22
C LEU A 101 -2.26 0.38 -3.65
N MET A 102 -3.31 1.16 -3.86
CA MET A 102 -4.65 0.82 -3.38
C MET A 102 -5.21 -0.46 -4.02
N MET A 103 -4.95 -0.69 -5.31
CA MET A 103 -5.28 -1.94 -5.98
C MET A 103 -4.65 -3.14 -5.25
N THR A 104 -3.35 -3.08 -4.93
CA THR A 104 -2.68 -4.18 -4.21
C THR A 104 -3.24 -4.40 -2.81
N ILE A 105 -3.63 -3.31 -2.13
CA ILE A 105 -4.32 -3.36 -0.83
C ILE A 105 -5.68 -4.07 -0.96
N TRP A 106 -6.47 -3.73 -1.99
CA TRP A 106 -7.75 -4.41 -2.24
C TRP A 106 -7.55 -5.91 -2.48
N MET A 107 -6.56 -6.28 -3.30
CA MET A 107 -6.26 -7.68 -3.61
C MET A 107 -5.90 -8.50 -2.36
N THR A 108 -5.17 -7.90 -1.43
CA THR A 108 -4.60 -8.60 -0.27
C THR A 108 -5.41 -8.40 1.01
N MET A 109 -6.62 -7.84 0.91
CA MET A 109 -7.46 -7.57 2.08
C MET A 109 -7.77 -8.86 2.85
N LEU A 110 -7.61 -8.80 4.17
CA LEU A 110 -7.86 -9.93 5.08
C LEU A 110 -9.37 -10.15 5.32
N PRO A 111 -9.78 -11.35 5.75
CA PRO A 111 -11.18 -11.66 5.98
C PRO A 111 -11.84 -10.83 7.08
N GLY A 112 -13.12 -10.51 6.87
CA GLY A 112 -14.00 -9.94 7.87
C GLY A 112 -13.69 -8.48 8.22
N ARG A 113 -13.98 -8.12 9.48
CA ARG A 113 -13.82 -6.75 9.99
C ARG A 113 -12.35 -6.31 10.03
N LEU A 114 -11.43 -7.26 10.19
CA LEU A 114 -10.01 -6.96 10.26
C LEU A 114 -9.48 -6.36 8.95
N GLY A 115 -9.88 -6.90 7.79
CA GLY A 115 -9.51 -6.32 6.51
C GLY A 115 -9.96 -4.87 6.37
N ILE A 116 -11.22 -4.58 6.72
CA ILE A 116 -11.77 -3.23 6.64
C ILE A 116 -11.06 -2.28 7.61
N PHE A 117 -10.82 -2.70 8.85
CA PHE A 117 -10.13 -1.86 9.84
C PHE A 117 -8.67 -1.60 9.45
N VAL A 118 -7.94 -2.62 9.00
CA VAL A 118 -6.54 -2.46 8.56
C VAL A 118 -6.46 -1.52 7.36
N VAL A 119 -7.36 -1.67 6.39
CA VAL A 119 -7.39 -0.80 5.20
C VAL A 119 -7.77 0.63 5.55
N THR A 120 -8.79 0.85 6.37
CA THR A 120 -9.29 2.21 6.66
C THR A 120 -8.47 2.98 7.69
N LEU A 121 -7.87 2.30 8.67
CA LEU A 121 -7.15 2.95 9.77
C LEU A 121 -5.65 2.98 9.58
N THR A 122 -5.06 1.94 8.96
CA THR A 122 -3.60 1.81 8.90
C THR A 122 -3.02 2.30 7.59
N LYS A 123 -3.80 2.30 6.50
CA LYS A 123 -3.32 2.59 5.15
C LYS A 123 -3.69 4.01 4.70
N PRO A 124 -2.74 4.96 4.66
CA PRO A 124 -3.03 6.34 4.24
C PRO A 124 -3.48 6.45 2.77
N GLU A 125 -3.13 5.47 1.94
CA GLU A 125 -3.50 5.35 0.52
C GLU A 125 -5.02 5.53 0.33
N PHE A 126 -5.82 4.92 1.21
CA PHE A 126 -7.28 4.96 1.13
C PHE A 126 -7.81 6.40 1.22
N TRP A 127 -7.34 7.16 2.22
CA TRP A 127 -7.77 8.54 2.43
C TRP A 127 -7.19 9.49 1.40
N ILE A 128 -5.92 9.32 1.05
CA ILE A 128 -5.25 10.13 0.02
C ILE A 128 -5.99 9.99 -1.31
N GLN A 129 -6.31 8.77 -1.74
CA GLN A 129 -7.01 8.54 -2.99
C GLN A 129 -8.41 9.16 -3.01
N ILE A 130 -9.16 9.08 -1.89
CA ILE A 130 -10.47 9.73 -1.78
C ILE A 130 -10.33 11.25 -1.91
N LEU A 131 -9.39 11.86 -1.18
CA LEU A 131 -9.16 13.31 -1.23
C LEU A 131 -8.73 13.76 -2.63
N MET A 132 -7.83 13.02 -3.27
CA MET A 132 -7.38 13.30 -4.63
C MET A 132 -8.55 13.23 -5.63
N MET A 133 -9.36 12.18 -5.57
CA MET A 133 -10.53 12.02 -6.45
C MET A 133 -11.64 13.04 -6.17
N ALA A 134 -11.83 13.45 -4.92
CA ALA A 134 -12.89 14.40 -4.56
C ALA A 134 -12.57 15.84 -4.98
N PHE A 135 -11.30 16.26 -4.86
CA PHE A 135 -10.92 17.67 -5.01
C PHE A 135 -10.06 17.98 -6.24
N PHE A 136 -9.41 16.97 -6.84
CA PHE A 136 -8.41 17.19 -7.90
C PHE A 136 -8.66 16.38 -9.18
N VAL A 137 -9.82 15.72 -9.30
CA VAL A 137 -10.18 14.92 -10.50
C VAL A 137 -10.27 15.76 -11.77
N ASP A 138 -10.68 17.02 -11.67
CA ASP A 138 -10.82 17.92 -12.83
C ASP A 138 -9.47 18.38 -13.43
N LEU A 139 -8.37 18.16 -12.69
CA LEU A 139 -7.02 18.52 -13.12
C LEU A 139 -6.39 17.46 -14.04
N ILE A 140 -6.83 16.21 -13.91
CA ILE A 140 -6.29 15.06 -14.64
C ILE A 140 -7.15 14.71 -15.86
N ARG A 141 -6.55 13.98 -16.81
CA ARG A 141 -7.30 13.52 -17.99
C ARG A 141 -8.34 12.45 -17.61
N PRO A 142 -9.53 12.45 -18.27
CA PRO A 142 -10.58 11.48 -17.99
C PRO A 142 -10.11 10.04 -18.27
N TRP A 143 -9.19 9.84 -19.21
CA TRP A 143 -8.58 8.54 -19.46
C TRP A 143 -7.76 8.04 -18.26
N ILE A 144 -7.07 8.93 -17.54
CA ILE A 144 -6.33 8.58 -16.33
C ILE A 144 -7.29 8.27 -15.18
N VAL A 145 -8.39 9.00 -15.09
CA VAL A 145 -9.48 8.67 -14.15
C VAL A 145 -9.99 7.25 -14.40
N LEU A 146 -10.26 6.90 -15.66
CA LEU A 146 -10.70 5.55 -16.03
C LEU A 146 -9.66 4.49 -15.70
N VAL A 147 -8.37 4.76 -15.91
CA VAL A 147 -7.28 3.87 -15.49
C VAL A 147 -7.30 3.66 -13.98
N CYS A 148 -7.40 4.73 -13.18
CA CYS A 148 -7.44 4.63 -11.72
C CYS A 148 -8.65 3.80 -11.23
N LEU A 149 -9.83 4.05 -11.81
CA LEU A 149 -11.03 3.26 -11.51
C LEU A 149 -10.88 1.80 -11.93
N GLY A 150 -10.28 1.56 -13.10
CA GLY A 150 -9.99 0.21 -13.62
C GLY A 150 -9.05 -0.57 -12.71
N LEU A 151 -7.96 0.05 -12.25
CA LEU A 151 -7.01 -0.55 -11.30
C LEU A 151 -7.69 -0.92 -9.98
N ASN A 152 -8.47 0.00 -9.41
CA ASN A 152 -9.22 -0.29 -8.17
C ASN A 152 -10.25 -1.40 -8.36
N GLY A 153 -11.02 -1.34 -9.45
CA GLY A 153 -11.98 -2.38 -9.82
C GLY A 153 -11.32 -3.74 -10.02
N TRP A 154 -10.16 -3.78 -10.66
CA TRP A 154 -9.36 -5.00 -10.81
C TRP A 154 -8.92 -5.58 -9.47
N GLY A 155 -8.48 -4.72 -8.53
CA GLY A 155 -8.14 -5.14 -7.17
C GLY A 155 -9.32 -5.82 -6.46
N VAL A 156 -10.52 -5.25 -6.60
CA VAL A 156 -11.76 -5.84 -6.06
C VAL A 156 -12.12 -7.16 -6.74
N ILE A 157 -11.96 -7.26 -8.07
CA ILE A 157 -12.22 -8.50 -8.82
C ILE A 157 -11.29 -9.62 -8.33
N VAL A 158 -9.99 -9.35 -8.24
CA VAL A 158 -9.00 -10.32 -7.78
C VAL A 158 -9.25 -10.72 -6.32
N TYR A 159 -9.65 -9.78 -5.47
CA TYR A 159 -10.06 -10.08 -4.10
C TYR A 159 -11.17 -11.14 -4.03
N PHE A 160 -12.26 -10.96 -4.80
CA PHE A 160 -13.38 -11.91 -4.79
C PHE A 160 -13.09 -13.20 -5.55
N ALA A 161 -12.34 -13.14 -6.64
CA ALA A 161 -12.08 -14.28 -7.52
C ALA A 161 -10.94 -15.16 -7.01
N GLN A 162 -9.86 -14.56 -6.50
CA GLN A 162 -8.63 -15.25 -6.10
C GLN A 162 -8.49 -15.31 -4.59
N THR A 163 -8.40 -14.17 -3.93
CA THR A 163 -8.03 -14.09 -2.49
C THR A 163 -9.07 -14.80 -1.62
N ARG A 164 -10.35 -14.53 -1.86
CA ARG A 164 -11.44 -15.14 -1.09
C ARG A 164 -11.62 -16.64 -1.36
N ARG A 165 -11.33 -17.10 -2.58
CA ARG A 165 -11.66 -18.47 -3.02
C ARG A 165 -10.49 -19.45 -2.92
N HIS A 166 -9.26 -18.95 -3.09
CA HIS A 166 -8.08 -19.81 -3.29
C HIS A 166 -6.97 -19.59 -2.27
N LEU A 167 -6.91 -18.44 -1.59
CA LEU A 167 -5.80 -18.15 -0.68
C LEU A 167 -5.93 -18.84 0.68
N PHE A 168 -7.16 -18.97 1.20
CA PHE A 168 -7.42 -19.59 2.51
C PHE A 168 -8.31 -20.82 2.37
N ARG A 169 -8.03 -21.87 3.16
CA ARG A 169 -8.88 -23.08 3.26
C ARG A 169 -10.32 -22.74 3.64
N ARG A 170 -10.50 -21.73 4.49
CA ARG A 170 -11.76 -21.06 4.82
C ARG A 170 -11.46 -19.57 4.97
N PHE A 171 -12.25 -18.71 4.33
CA PHE A 171 -12.07 -17.26 4.42
C PHE A 171 -12.67 -16.71 5.72
N GLU A 172 -12.19 -17.24 6.85
CA GLU A 172 -12.56 -16.86 8.21
C GLU A 172 -11.31 -16.44 8.98
N TYR A 173 -11.47 -15.54 9.93
CA TYR A 173 -10.36 -15.06 10.75
C TYR A 173 -9.72 -16.19 11.59
N SER A 174 -10.48 -17.22 11.96
CA SER A 174 -9.99 -18.42 12.64
C SER A 174 -8.87 -19.12 11.85
N ALA A 175 -9.03 -19.28 10.53
CA ALA A 175 -8.02 -19.89 9.68
C ALA A 175 -6.74 -19.05 9.61
N VAL A 176 -6.88 -17.71 9.50
CA VAL A 176 -5.75 -16.79 9.53
C VAL A 176 -5.01 -16.88 10.87
N ARG A 177 -5.74 -16.96 11.98
CA ARG A 177 -5.16 -17.09 13.32
C ARG A 177 -4.41 -18.42 13.48
N ASP A 178 -4.98 -19.52 13.00
CA ASP A 178 -4.34 -20.84 13.03
C ASP A 178 -3.02 -20.83 12.24
N ASP A 179 -3.02 -20.23 11.04
CA ASP A 179 -1.81 -20.06 10.22
C ASP A 179 -0.75 -19.19 10.94
N LEU A 180 -1.17 -18.13 11.65
CA LEU A 180 -0.26 -17.25 12.41
C LEU A 180 0.37 -17.96 13.63
N VAL A 181 -0.38 -18.83 14.29
CA VAL A 181 0.11 -19.64 15.41
C VAL A 181 1.08 -20.71 14.91
N GLU A 182 0.77 -21.36 13.79
CA GLU A 182 1.64 -22.38 13.17
C GLU A 182 2.99 -21.79 12.73
N VAL A 183 2.98 -20.56 12.24
CA VAL A 183 4.18 -19.78 11.88
C VAL A 183 4.98 -19.31 13.11
N GLY A 184 4.45 -19.45 14.32
CA GLY A 184 5.12 -19.07 15.56
C GLY A 184 5.29 -17.55 15.71
N LEU A 185 4.30 -16.76 15.29
CA LEU A 185 4.31 -15.30 15.48
C LEU A 185 4.27 -14.95 16.99
N GLU A 186 4.86 -13.82 17.38
CA GLU A 186 4.81 -13.32 18.76
C GLU A 186 3.35 -13.18 19.24
N GLN A 187 3.07 -13.73 20.43
CA GLN A 187 1.73 -13.76 21.02
C GLN A 187 1.10 -12.36 21.14
N SER A 188 1.90 -11.33 21.46
CA SER A 188 1.43 -9.94 21.56
C SER A 188 0.88 -9.37 20.25
N LYS A 189 1.42 -9.81 19.10
CA LYS A 189 0.93 -9.42 17.77
C LYS A 189 -0.35 -10.17 17.43
N ILE A 190 -0.45 -11.44 17.81
CA ILE A 190 -1.68 -12.24 17.66
C ILE A 190 -2.81 -11.60 18.47
N ASP A 191 -2.55 -11.23 19.74
CA ASP A 191 -3.57 -10.62 20.60
C ASP A 191 -4.06 -9.25 20.08
N SER A 192 -3.16 -8.48 19.46
CA SER A 192 -3.52 -7.20 18.81
C SER A 192 -4.42 -7.42 17.60
N LEU A 193 -4.12 -8.45 16.78
CA LEU A 193 -4.93 -8.84 15.63
C LEU A 193 -6.29 -9.41 16.08
N ASP A 194 -6.32 -10.21 17.14
CA ASP A 194 -7.56 -10.77 17.71
C ASP A 194 -8.50 -9.64 18.17
N LYS A 195 -7.94 -8.59 18.80
CA LYS A 195 -8.70 -7.39 19.20
C LYS A 195 -9.23 -6.60 18.00
N MET A 196 -8.43 -6.42 16.94
CA MET A 196 -8.85 -5.73 15.72
C MET A 196 -9.89 -6.53 14.91
N ALA A 197 -9.83 -7.86 14.97
CA ALA A 197 -10.81 -8.75 14.35
C ALA A 197 -12.11 -8.86 15.17
N GLY A 198 -12.08 -8.49 16.45
CA GLY A 198 -13.18 -8.73 17.38
C GLY A 198 -13.37 -10.22 17.70
N PHE A 199 -12.30 -11.00 17.60
CA PHE A 199 -12.32 -12.43 17.89
C PHE A 199 -12.39 -12.64 19.40
N LYS A 200 -13.43 -13.34 19.88
CA LYS A 200 -13.52 -13.79 21.27
C LYS A 200 -13.08 -15.24 21.32
N GLN A 201 -12.03 -15.52 22.10
CA GLN A 201 -11.74 -16.90 22.51
C GLN A 201 -12.97 -17.45 23.24
N LEU A 202 -13.52 -18.55 22.71
CA LEU A 202 -14.51 -19.39 23.37
C LEU A 202 -13.79 -20.38 24.28
#